data_AF-A0A317NDY5-F1
#
_entry.id   AF-A0A317NDY5-F1
#
_cell.length_a   1.000
_cell.length_b   1.000
_cell.length_c   1.000
_cell.angle_alpha   90.00
_cell.angle_beta   90.00
_cell.angle_gamma   90.00
#
_symmetry.space_group_name_H-M   'P 1'
#
loop_
_entity.id
_entity.type
_entity.pdbx_description
1 polymer ?
#
loop_
_entity_poly.entity_id
_entity_poly.type
_entity_poly.pdbx_seq_one_letter_code
_entity_poly.pdbx_strand_id
1 'polypeptide(L)'
;MKRILGWAARVTALVAVAGFGTMAPAMAEPLFPGGPDVPGVGSIVPTASPCPVVEARACMRLSTNEAWLVDNGRVVFGPTPISHGMPGYETPPAVTRISFKREFHWSTMHDAPMRWATFFNGDMAFHVGPVNSQSHGCVRMTEDGAHRFFDYLNPGDITQVIV
;
A
#
# COMPACT_ATOMS: atom_id res chain seq x y z
N MET A 1 43.47 78.33 -19.55
CA MET A 1 42.70 77.44 -20.45
C MET A 1 42.96 75.99 -20.06
N LYS A 2 41.92 75.15 -20.12
CA LYS A 2 41.84 73.69 -19.89
C LYS A 2 43.11 72.93 -19.42
N ARG A 3 43.02 72.27 -18.26
CA ARG A 3 43.63 70.95 -18.00
C ARG A 3 42.54 70.00 -17.51
N ILE A 4 42.51 68.80 -18.07
CA ILE A 4 41.38 67.87 -18.02
C ILE A 4 41.71 66.76 -17.02
N LEU A 5 40.83 66.51 -16.05
CA LEU A 5 41.01 65.46 -15.05
C LEU A 5 40.53 64.13 -15.62
N GLY A 6 41.46 63.24 -15.97
CA GLY A 6 41.13 61.91 -16.49
C GLY A 6 40.91 60.90 -15.37
N TRP A 7 39.66 60.45 -15.19
CA TRP A 7 39.35 59.25 -14.39
C TRP A 7 39.10 58.07 -15.33
N ALA A 8 40.04 57.13 -15.36
CA ALA A 8 39.89 55.86 -16.05
C ALA A 8 39.11 54.88 -15.17
N ALA A 9 37.80 54.76 -15.40
CA ALA A 9 36.99 53.72 -14.77
C ALA A 9 37.38 52.34 -15.31
N ARG A 10 38.04 51.51 -14.49
CA ARG A 10 38.28 50.10 -14.81
C ARG A 10 36.99 49.32 -14.60
N VAL A 11 36.34 48.92 -15.71
CA VAL A 11 35.19 48.01 -15.67
C VAL A 11 35.71 46.58 -15.51
N THR A 12 35.58 46.03 -14.30
CA THR A 12 35.88 44.62 -14.03
C THR A 12 34.68 43.77 -14.45
N ALA A 13 34.76 43.10 -15.59
CA ALA A 13 33.72 42.16 -16.03
C ALA A 13 33.81 40.86 -15.20
N LEU A 14 32.88 40.68 -14.25
CA LEU A 14 32.69 39.41 -13.56
C LEU A 14 31.91 38.45 -14.46
N VAL A 15 32.62 37.49 -15.07
CA VAL A 15 32.01 36.36 -15.78
C VAL A 15 31.51 35.36 -14.73
N ALA A 16 30.23 35.43 -14.38
CA ALA A 16 29.59 34.41 -13.58
C ALA A 16 29.39 33.14 -14.43
N VAL A 17 30.16 32.09 -14.13
CA VAL A 17 30.01 30.78 -14.77
C VAL A 17 28.71 30.15 -14.29
N ALA A 18 27.73 30.04 -15.18
CA ALA A 18 26.48 29.34 -14.90
C ALA A 18 26.76 27.83 -14.75
N GLY A 19 26.69 27.34 -13.51
CA GLY A 19 26.82 25.91 -13.23
C GLY A 19 25.61 25.15 -13.79
N PHE A 20 25.87 24.21 -14.71
CA PHE A 20 24.87 23.26 -15.17
C PHE A 20 24.56 22.25 -14.06
N GLY A 21 23.62 22.59 -13.18
CA GLY A 21 23.01 21.62 -12.28
C GLY A 21 22.16 20.63 -13.08
N THR A 22 22.53 19.36 -13.05
CA THR A 22 21.74 18.28 -13.64
C THR A 22 20.44 18.11 -12.84
N MET A 23 19.35 18.71 -13.32
CA MET A 23 18.02 18.41 -12.80
C MET A 23 17.68 16.95 -13.13
N ALA A 24 17.65 16.10 -12.11
CA ALA A 24 17.05 14.77 -12.25
C ALA A 24 15.56 14.94 -12.57
N PRO A 25 15.00 14.19 -13.53
CA PRO A 25 13.58 14.28 -13.83
C PRO A 25 12.78 13.80 -12.62
N ALA A 26 11.86 14.64 -12.14
CA ALA A 26 10.85 14.23 -11.18
C ALA A 26 9.92 13.22 -11.88
N MET A 27 10.12 11.94 -11.59
CA MET A 27 9.29 10.86 -12.11
C MET A 27 7.98 10.83 -11.33
N ALA A 28 6.86 10.98 -12.05
CA ALA A 28 5.56 10.51 -11.57
C ALA A 28 5.51 8.96 -11.74
N GLU A 29 5.06 8.17 -10.77
CA GLU A 29 5.02 6.67 -10.80
C GLU A 29 3.94 6.11 -11.78
N PRO A 30 3.85 4.85 -12.23
CA PRO A 30 2.90 4.42 -13.30
C PRO A 30 1.39 4.66 -13.02
N LEU A 31 0.63 5.35 -13.91
CA LEU A 31 -0.84 5.69 -13.80
C LEU A 31 -1.66 4.62 -13.09
N PHE A 32 -2.09 3.62 -13.85
CA PHE A 32 -3.22 2.79 -13.48
C PHE A 32 -2.78 1.77 -12.41
N PRO A 33 -3.64 1.45 -11.43
CA PRO A 33 -3.33 0.42 -10.43
C PRO A 33 -3.03 -0.92 -11.12
N GLY A 34 -1.79 -1.40 -10.99
CA GLY A 34 -1.36 -2.64 -11.63
C GLY A 34 -1.31 -2.60 -13.16
N GLY A 35 -1.27 -1.42 -13.78
CA GLY A 35 -0.95 -1.29 -15.21
C GLY A 35 0.50 -1.69 -15.51
N PRO A 36 0.84 -2.04 -16.75
CA PRO A 36 2.24 -2.24 -17.14
C PRO A 36 3.04 -0.95 -16.91
N ASP A 37 4.32 -1.08 -16.55
CA ASP A 37 5.24 0.05 -16.36
C ASP A 37 5.50 0.79 -17.68
N VAL A 38 4.62 1.73 -18.04
CA VAL A 38 4.78 2.61 -19.20
C VAL A 38 5.69 3.78 -18.81
N PRO A 39 6.84 3.99 -19.47
CA PRO A 39 7.74 5.08 -19.15
C PRO A 39 7.06 6.46 -19.25
N GLY A 40 7.09 7.23 -18.15
CA GLY A 40 6.60 8.62 -18.10
C GLY A 40 5.12 8.82 -17.74
N VAL A 41 4.43 7.77 -17.31
CA VAL A 41 3.00 7.80 -16.95
C VAL A 41 2.84 7.80 -15.40
N GLY A 42 1.80 8.49 -14.84
CA GLY A 42 1.75 9.05 -13.45
C GLY A 42 0.61 8.59 -12.47
N SER A 43 0.91 8.08 -11.25
CA SER A 43 0.22 6.97 -10.53
C SER A 43 -1.01 7.27 -9.64
N ILE A 44 -1.58 6.16 -9.10
CA ILE A 44 -2.59 6.11 -8.05
C ILE A 44 -2.41 4.99 -6.99
N VAL A 45 -1.45 4.06 -7.10
CA VAL A 45 -1.16 3.09 -6.01
C VAL A 45 -0.02 3.61 -5.14
N PRO A 46 -0.15 3.69 -3.80
CA PRO A 46 0.97 4.03 -2.94
C PRO A 46 2.10 3.01 -3.10
N THR A 47 3.26 3.43 -3.60
CA THR A 47 4.40 2.52 -3.81
C THR A 47 4.90 1.89 -2.50
N ALA A 48 4.68 2.55 -1.36
CA ALA A 48 5.04 2.07 -0.03
C ALA A 48 3.84 1.49 0.74
N SER A 49 4.09 0.38 1.44
CA SER A 49 3.17 -0.23 2.40
C SER A 49 2.78 0.75 3.51
N PRO A 50 1.49 0.84 3.90
CA PRO A 50 1.08 1.59 5.07
C PRO A 50 1.41 0.87 6.40
N CYS A 51 1.82 -0.40 6.36
CA CYS A 51 2.23 -1.19 7.52
C CYS A 51 3.74 -1.09 7.77
N PRO A 52 4.19 -0.82 9.02
CA PRO A 52 5.62 -0.70 9.36
C PRO A 52 6.46 -1.97 9.20
N VAL A 53 5.87 -3.18 9.25
CA VAL A 53 6.62 -4.44 9.10
C VAL A 53 6.92 -4.68 7.61
N VAL A 54 8.20 -4.59 7.25
CA VAL A 54 8.67 -4.67 5.85
C VAL A 54 8.51 -6.08 5.29
N GLU A 55 8.61 -7.10 6.13
CA GLU A 55 8.47 -8.52 5.83
C GLU A 55 7.00 -8.98 5.74
N ALA A 56 6.04 -8.08 5.98
CA ALA A 56 4.63 -8.39 5.79
C ALA A 56 4.33 -8.66 4.30
N ARG A 57 3.38 -9.57 4.07
CA ARG A 57 2.85 -9.95 2.75
C ARG A 57 1.41 -9.45 2.55
N ALA A 58 0.70 -9.15 3.64
CA ALA A 58 -0.54 -8.38 3.63
C ALA A 58 -0.55 -7.32 4.73
N CYS A 59 -1.17 -6.18 4.44
CA CYS A 59 -1.41 -5.07 5.34
C CYS A 59 -2.89 -4.72 5.37
N MET A 60 -3.46 -4.49 6.55
CA MET A 60 -4.85 -4.08 6.74
C MET A 60 -4.89 -2.84 7.64
N ARG A 61 -5.56 -1.77 7.19
CA ARG A 61 -5.81 -0.55 7.97
C ARG A 61 -7.30 -0.46 8.30
N LEU A 62 -7.62 -0.57 9.58
CA LEU A 62 -9.02 -0.62 10.04
C LEU A 62 -9.69 0.77 9.96
N SER A 63 -8.98 1.85 10.28
CA SER A 63 -9.53 3.22 10.25
C SER A 63 -10.03 3.68 8.88
N THR A 64 -9.49 3.15 7.78
CA THR A 64 -9.92 3.46 6.41
C THR A 64 -10.69 2.32 5.73
N ASN A 65 -10.82 1.15 6.37
CA ASN A 65 -11.40 -0.06 5.79
C ASN A 65 -10.69 -0.50 4.49
N GLU A 66 -9.36 -0.49 4.50
CA GLU A 66 -8.52 -0.83 3.35
C GLU A 66 -7.56 -1.99 3.67
N ALA A 67 -7.26 -2.80 2.65
CA ALA A 67 -6.19 -3.78 2.70
C ALA A 67 -5.32 -3.76 1.43
N TRP A 68 -4.08 -4.21 1.57
CA TRP A 68 -3.08 -4.29 0.51
C TRP A 68 -2.34 -5.63 0.59
N LEU A 69 -1.97 -6.17 -0.57
CA LEU A 69 -0.87 -7.12 -0.64
C LEU A 69 0.43 -6.35 -0.84
N VAL A 70 1.47 -6.82 -0.15
CA VAL A 70 2.75 -6.13 -0.06
C VAL A 70 3.90 -7.10 -0.28
N ASP A 71 5.00 -6.59 -0.80
CA ASP A 71 6.26 -7.31 -0.97
C ASP A 71 7.43 -6.40 -0.59
N ASN A 72 8.24 -6.80 0.39
CA ASN A 72 9.41 -6.04 0.88
C ASN A 72 9.08 -4.56 1.13
N GLY A 73 7.98 -4.30 1.84
CA GLY A 73 7.50 -2.94 2.16
C GLY A 73 6.89 -2.15 1.01
N ARG A 74 6.72 -2.72 -0.19
CA ARG A 74 6.02 -2.09 -1.34
C ARG A 74 4.62 -2.67 -1.53
N VAL A 75 3.67 -1.89 -2.01
CA VAL A 75 2.36 -2.41 -2.42
C VAL A 75 2.47 -3.12 -3.77
N VAL A 76 1.91 -4.33 -3.87
CA VAL A 76 1.76 -5.07 -5.13
C VAL A 76 0.31 -5.25 -5.57
N PHE A 77 -0.65 -5.05 -4.66
CA PHE A 77 -2.09 -4.98 -4.96
C PHE A 77 -2.82 -4.19 -3.87
N GLY A 78 -3.83 -3.41 -4.28
CA GLY A 78 -4.67 -2.60 -3.41
C GLY A 78 -4.51 -1.07 -3.61
N PRO A 79 -5.20 -0.23 -2.83
CA PRO A 79 -6.13 -0.62 -1.76
C PRO A 79 -7.33 -1.40 -2.29
N THR A 80 -7.69 -2.50 -1.61
CA THR A 80 -9.01 -3.13 -1.75
C THR A 80 -9.86 -2.76 -0.54
N PRO A 81 -11.17 -2.45 -0.71
CA PRO A 81 -12.06 -2.24 0.41
C PRO A 81 -12.25 -3.55 1.19
N ILE A 82 -12.37 -3.43 2.52
CA ILE A 82 -12.65 -4.53 3.45
C ILE A 82 -13.76 -4.15 4.43
N SER A 83 -14.27 -5.12 5.18
CA SER A 83 -14.89 -4.85 6.49
C SER A 83 -14.30 -5.77 7.55
N HIS A 84 -14.23 -5.27 8.78
CA HIS A 84 -13.59 -5.95 9.92
C HIS A 84 -14.58 -6.22 11.05
N GLY A 85 -14.08 -6.77 12.16
CA GLY A 85 -14.84 -7.10 13.35
C GLY A 85 -15.59 -5.92 13.96
N MET A 86 -16.83 -6.16 14.38
CA MET A 86 -17.71 -5.21 15.07
C MET A 86 -17.35 -5.04 16.56
N PRO A 87 -17.89 -4.03 17.27
CA PRO A 87 -17.68 -3.90 18.72
C PRO A 87 -18.04 -5.17 19.50
N GLY A 88 -17.13 -5.61 20.37
CA GLY A 88 -17.21 -6.89 21.09
C GLY A 88 -16.69 -8.12 20.33
N TYR A 89 -16.35 -7.97 19.04
CA TYR A 89 -15.76 -9.00 18.18
C TYR A 89 -14.67 -8.38 17.26
N GLU A 90 -13.92 -7.42 17.78
CA GLU A 90 -12.98 -6.61 17.01
C GLU A 90 -11.89 -7.46 16.35
N THR A 91 -11.50 -7.10 15.12
CA THR A 91 -10.25 -7.59 14.54
C THR A 91 -9.10 -6.85 15.23
N PRO A 92 -8.21 -7.52 16.00
CA PRO A 92 -7.21 -6.82 16.78
C PRO A 92 -6.04 -6.35 15.90
N PRO A 93 -5.48 -5.15 16.14
CA PRO A 93 -4.19 -4.75 15.60
C PRO A 93 -3.09 -5.73 16.06
N ALA A 94 -2.42 -6.38 15.12
CA ALA A 94 -1.49 -7.46 15.40
C ALA A 94 -0.53 -7.70 14.22
N VAL A 95 0.63 -8.28 14.51
CA VAL A 95 1.50 -8.91 13.51
C VAL A 95 1.34 -10.42 13.67
N THR A 96 0.90 -11.09 12.62
CA THR A 96 0.46 -12.50 12.67
C THR A 96 1.00 -13.27 11.46
N ARG A 97 0.70 -14.57 11.36
CA ARG A 97 1.11 -15.41 10.23
C ARG A 97 -0.07 -16.19 9.67
N ILE A 98 -0.11 -16.36 8.36
CA ILE A 98 -1.09 -17.23 7.71
C ILE A 98 -0.91 -18.65 8.23
N SER A 99 -1.98 -19.24 8.77
CA SER A 99 -1.98 -20.59 9.32
C SER A 99 -2.30 -21.62 8.24
N PHE A 100 -3.41 -21.44 7.53
CA PHE A 100 -3.84 -22.30 6.43
C PHE A 100 -4.86 -21.58 5.53
N LYS A 101 -5.19 -22.25 4.40
CA LYS A 101 -6.09 -21.75 3.37
C LYS A 101 -7.13 -22.80 2.99
N ARG A 102 -8.33 -22.36 2.62
CA ARG A 102 -9.44 -23.18 2.11
C ARG A 102 -10.24 -22.38 1.07
N GLU A 103 -10.24 -22.84 -0.18
CA GLU A 103 -10.98 -22.20 -1.28
C GLU A 103 -12.49 -22.11 -0.97
N PHE A 104 -13.06 -23.21 -0.47
CA PHE A 104 -14.42 -23.27 0.06
C PHE A 104 -14.35 -23.69 1.53
N HIS A 105 -14.66 -22.77 2.44
CA HIS A 105 -14.82 -23.05 3.86
C HIS A 105 -16.26 -22.78 4.30
N TRP A 106 -16.78 -23.56 5.26
CA TRP A 106 -18.06 -23.31 5.90
C TRP A 106 -17.82 -22.99 7.37
N SER A 107 -18.20 -21.78 7.81
CA SER A 107 -18.13 -21.41 9.21
C SER A 107 -19.22 -22.14 9.98
N THR A 108 -18.83 -23.10 10.83
CA THR A 108 -19.78 -23.79 11.74
C THR A 108 -20.28 -22.88 12.86
N MET A 109 -19.53 -21.83 13.21
CA MET A 109 -19.91 -20.86 14.25
C MET A 109 -20.96 -19.85 13.77
N HIS A 110 -21.00 -19.54 12.47
CA HIS A 110 -21.88 -18.53 11.89
C HIS A 110 -22.81 -19.06 10.78
N ASP A 111 -22.77 -20.37 10.53
CA ASP A 111 -23.52 -21.09 9.49
C ASP A 111 -23.48 -20.40 8.11
N ALA A 112 -22.27 -20.06 7.67
CA ALA A 112 -22.05 -19.20 6.50
C ALA A 112 -20.86 -19.64 5.64
N PRO A 113 -20.95 -19.49 4.30
CA PRO A 113 -19.83 -19.79 3.40
C PRO A 113 -18.75 -18.70 3.47
N MET A 114 -17.50 -19.14 3.50
CA MET A 114 -16.29 -18.33 3.43
C MET A 114 -15.49 -18.80 2.21
N ARG A 115 -15.76 -18.20 1.04
CA ARG A 115 -14.94 -18.43 -0.16
C ARG A 115 -13.59 -17.73 -0.04
N TRP A 116 -12.56 -18.34 -0.65
CA TRP A 116 -11.17 -17.85 -0.67
C TRP A 116 -10.59 -17.63 0.74
N ALA A 117 -10.99 -18.47 1.69
CA ALA A 117 -10.67 -18.31 3.10
C ALA A 117 -9.17 -18.50 3.37
N THR A 118 -8.53 -17.45 3.88
CA THR A 118 -7.11 -17.39 4.22
C THR A 118 -6.98 -16.98 5.69
N PHE A 119 -6.66 -17.94 6.57
CA PHE A 119 -6.68 -17.76 8.02
C PHE A 119 -5.37 -17.14 8.51
N PHE A 120 -5.46 -16.06 9.29
CA PHE A 120 -4.30 -15.25 9.71
C PHE A 120 -4.16 -15.09 11.23
N ASN A 121 -5.24 -15.19 12.01
CA ASN A 121 -5.18 -15.04 13.46
C ASN A 121 -6.19 -15.98 14.16
N GLY A 122 -5.74 -17.20 14.48
CA GLY A 122 -6.64 -18.27 14.96
C GLY A 122 -7.71 -18.57 13.92
N ASP A 123 -8.98 -18.40 14.31
CA ASP A 123 -10.15 -18.60 13.45
C ASP A 123 -10.50 -17.36 12.59
N MET A 124 -9.78 -16.24 12.72
CA MET A 124 -9.96 -15.07 11.87
C MET A 124 -9.31 -15.26 10.50
N ALA A 125 -10.08 -15.02 9.43
CA ALA A 125 -9.65 -15.16 8.05
C ALA A 125 -9.99 -13.94 7.17
N PHE A 126 -9.22 -13.79 6.09
CA PHE A 126 -9.66 -13.07 4.90
C PHE A 126 -10.62 -13.97 4.11
N HIS A 127 -11.77 -13.48 3.70
CA HIS A 127 -12.71 -14.24 2.85
C HIS A 127 -13.70 -13.33 2.12
N VAL A 128 -14.42 -13.87 1.14
CA VAL A 128 -15.51 -13.16 0.45
C VAL A 128 -16.63 -12.81 1.43
N GLY A 129 -17.08 -11.55 1.43
CA GLY A 129 -18.27 -11.13 2.18
C GLY A 129 -18.69 -9.68 1.92
N PRO A 130 -19.80 -9.22 2.51
CA PRO A 130 -20.26 -7.84 2.39
C PRO A 130 -19.30 -6.86 3.08
N VAL A 131 -18.57 -6.07 2.29
CA VAL A 131 -17.66 -5.01 2.78
C VAL A 131 -18.39 -3.79 3.37
N ASN A 132 -19.71 -3.73 3.26
CA ASN A 132 -20.57 -2.72 3.89
C ASN A 132 -21.19 -3.19 5.23
N SER A 133 -20.79 -4.36 5.76
CA SER A 133 -21.30 -4.92 7.00
C SER A 133 -20.16 -5.51 7.84
N GLN A 134 -20.05 -5.06 9.09
CA GLN A 134 -19.01 -5.51 10.03
C GLN A 134 -19.20 -6.99 10.42
N SER A 135 -18.11 -7.66 10.78
CA SER A 135 -18.03 -9.10 11.00
C SER A 135 -17.90 -9.46 12.49
N HIS A 136 -17.76 -10.75 12.79
CA HIS A 136 -17.34 -11.24 14.11
C HIS A 136 -15.81 -11.47 14.20
N GLY A 137 -15.01 -10.60 13.57
CA GLY A 137 -13.53 -10.60 13.66
C GLY A 137 -12.80 -10.96 12.37
N CYS A 138 -13.43 -11.72 11.46
CA CYS A 138 -12.89 -11.98 10.12
C CYS A 138 -12.83 -10.71 9.26
N VAL A 139 -11.90 -10.67 8.30
CA VAL A 139 -11.78 -9.57 7.34
C VAL A 139 -12.53 -9.97 6.07
N ARG A 140 -13.69 -9.35 5.83
CA ARG A 140 -14.48 -9.59 4.61
C ARG A 140 -13.95 -8.73 3.48
N MET A 141 -13.93 -9.29 2.29
CA MET A 141 -13.42 -8.64 1.08
C MET A 141 -14.37 -8.86 -0.10
N THR A 142 -14.15 -8.11 -1.18
CA THR A 142 -14.75 -8.39 -2.49
C THR A 142 -14.29 -9.74 -3.04
N GLU A 143 -14.94 -10.27 -4.09
CA GLU A 143 -14.52 -11.54 -4.72
C GLU A 143 -13.07 -11.46 -5.22
N ASP A 144 -12.72 -10.43 -5.99
CA ASP A 144 -11.34 -10.22 -6.47
C ASP A 144 -10.38 -10.00 -5.29
N GLY A 145 -10.72 -9.15 -4.30
CA GLY A 145 -9.88 -8.93 -3.13
C GLY A 145 -9.55 -10.23 -2.38
N ALA A 146 -10.55 -11.06 -2.10
CA ALA A 146 -10.38 -12.35 -1.43
C ALA A 146 -9.60 -13.35 -2.30
N HIS A 147 -9.91 -13.45 -3.60
CA HIS A 147 -9.22 -14.33 -4.54
C HIS A 147 -7.74 -13.96 -4.69
N ARG A 148 -7.42 -12.67 -4.84
CA ARG A 148 -6.04 -12.16 -4.91
C ARG A 148 -5.26 -12.44 -3.64
N PHE A 149 -5.88 -12.19 -2.48
CA PHE A 149 -5.27 -12.51 -1.18
C PHE A 149 -5.03 -14.01 -1.04
N PHE A 150 -5.98 -14.83 -1.47
CA PHE A 150 -5.82 -16.27 -1.51
C PHE A 150 -4.67 -16.68 -2.44
N ASP A 151 -4.64 -16.28 -3.71
CA ASP A 151 -3.59 -16.71 -4.64
C ASP A 151 -2.18 -16.31 -4.18
N TYR A 152 -2.03 -15.10 -3.63
CA TYR A 152 -0.73 -14.54 -3.28
C TYR A 152 -0.16 -15.03 -1.94
N LEU A 153 -1.01 -15.17 -0.91
CA LEU A 153 -0.56 -15.47 0.45
C LEU A 153 -0.34 -16.97 0.66
N ASN A 154 0.70 -17.33 1.39
CA ASN A 154 1.07 -18.72 1.70
C ASN A 154 1.12 -18.96 3.22
N PRO A 155 0.85 -20.19 3.70
CA PRO A 155 1.07 -20.54 5.11
C PRO A 155 2.49 -20.18 5.57
N GLY A 156 2.58 -19.46 6.68
CA GLY A 156 3.81 -18.89 7.21
C GLY A 156 4.04 -17.41 6.88
N ASP A 157 3.41 -16.87 5.82
CA ASP A 157 3.53 -15.46 5.44
C ASP A 157 3.07 -14.52 6.57
N ILE A 158 3.80 -13.43 6.77
CA ILE A 158 3.48 -12.42 7.80
C ILE A 158 2.34 -11.53 7.30
N THR A 159 1.39 -11.20 8.17
CA THR A 159 0.40 -10.16 7.92
C THR A 159 0.36 -9.17 9.07
N GLN A 160 0.01 -7.92 8.80
CA GLN A 160 -0.11 -6.88 9.82
C GLN A 160 -1.47 -6.16 9.74
N VAL A 161 -2.17 -6.12 10.87
CA VAL A 161 -3.35 -5.26 11.10
C VAL A 161 -2.89 -4.03 11.86
N ILE A 162 -3.23 -2.84 11.36
CA ILE A 162 -3.07 -1.54 12.01
C ILE A 162 -4.42 -0.84 12.13
N VAL A 163 -4.56 0.08 13.09
CA VAL A 163 -5.71 1.00 13.16
C VAL A 163 -5.52 2.09 12.13
#